data_AF-A0A7S2V8Y7-F1
#
_entry.id   AF-A0A7S2V8Y7-F1
#
_cell.length_a   1.000
_cell.length_b   1.000
_cell.length_c   1.000
_cell.angle_alpha   90.00
_cell.angle_beta   90.00
_cell.angle_gamma   90.00
#
_symmetry.space_group_name_H-M   'P 1'
#
loop_
_entity.id
_entity.type
_entity.pdbx_description
1 polymer ?
#
loop_
_entity_poly.entity_id
_entity_poly.type
_entity_poly.pdbx_seq_one_letter_code
_entity_poly.pdbx_strand_id
1 'polypeptide(L)'
;RTGFQVWAGSRLLLECLCCPQPSDDDRLKRWQTGIKEGLRVMELGSGVGLVGASLAAVGAQVLLTDLPTLVENAIIPNLELNQNVDQEEDEATSASDSPGVS
;
A
#
# COMPACT_ATOMS: atom_id res chain seq x y z
N ARG A 1 -0.63 22.97 -10.90
CA ARG A 1 -1.37 21.96 -10.10
C ARG A 1 -0.91 20.59 -10.57
N THR A 2 0.15 20.03 -10.00
CA THR A 2 0.75 18.76 -10.46
C THR A 2 0.94 17.72 -9.35
N GLY A 3 0.81 18.10 -8.07
CA GLY A 3 1.02 17.20 -6.92
C GLY A 3 -0.22 16.43 -6.43
N PHE A 4 -1.42 16.79 -6.89
CA PHE A 4 -2.69 16.18 -6.43
C PHE A 4 -3.30 15.19 -7.43
N GLN A 5 -2.52 14.73 -8.42
CA GLN A 5 -2.99 13.80 -9.44
C GLN A 5 -2.17 12.52 -9.39
N VAL A 6 -2.84 11.39 -9.67
CA VAL A 6 -2.18 10.11 -9.89
C VAL A 6 -1.63 10.09 -11.32
N TRP A 7 -0.36 9.75 -11.45
CA TRP A 7 0.31 9.64 -12.74
C TRP A 7 0.23 8.21 -13.26
N ALA A 8 0.10 8.04 -14.58
CA ALA A 8 0.04 6.71 -15.21
C ALA A 8 1.26 5.84 -14.85
N GLY A 9 2.44 6.45 -14.68
CA GLY A 9 3.65 5.74 -14.27
C GLY A 9 3.54 5.11 -12.87
N SER A 10 2.85 5.76 -11.93
CA SER A 10 2.61 5.21 -10.58
C SER A 10 1.75 3.96 -10.64
N ARG A 11 0.76 3.92 -11.54
CA ARG A 11 -0.10 2.73 -11.72
C ARG A 11 0.70 1.54 -12.26
N LEU A 12 1.50 1.76 -13.30
CA LEU A 12 2.34 0.71 -13.87
C LEU A 12 3.35 0.17 -12.84
N LEU A 13 3.97 1.06 -12.06
CA LEU A 13 4.89 0.66 -11.00
C LEU A 13 4.23 -0.25 -9.96
N LEU A 14 3.00 0.08 -9.55
CA LEU A 14 2.24 -0.74 -8.62
C LEU A 14 1.83 -2.08 -9.22
N GLU A 15 1.43 -2.13 -10.49
CA GLU A 15 1.14 -3.39 -11.16
C GLU A 15 2.39 -4.29 -11.17
N CYS A 16 3.57 -3.74 -11.47
CA CYS A 16 4.81 -4.51 -11.45
C CYS A 16 5.23 -4.97 -10.05
N LEU A 17 5.05 -4.16 -9.00
CA LEU A 17 5.58 -4.48 -7.67
C LEU A 17 4.58 -5.20 -6.75
N CYS A 18 3.28 -4.92 -6.91
CA CYS A 18 2.24 -5.43 -6.02
C CYS A 18 1.42 -6.58 -6.66
N CYS A 19 1.52 -6.78 -7.98
CA CYS A 19 0.78 -7.85 -8.68
C CYS A 19 1.72 -8.82 -9.43
N PRO A 20 2.51 -9.65 -8.71
CA PRO A 20 3.49 -10.54 -9.32
C PRO A 20 2.91 -11.45 -10.41
N GLN A 21 3.61 -11.58 -11.52
CA GLN A 21 3.29 -12.51 -12.60
C GLN A 21 4.28 -13.69 -12.62
N PRO A 22 3.87 -14.89 -13.04
CA PRO A 22 4.78 -16.04 -13.15
C PRO A 22 5.99 -15.77 -14.06
N SER A 23 5.77 -14.96 -15.10
CA SER A 23 6.75 -14.58 -16.12
C SER A 23 7.70 -13.45 -15.70
N ASP A 24 7.56 -12.88 -14.50
CA ASP A 24 8.43 -11.80 -14.04
C ASP A 24 9.89 -12.27 -13.94
N ASP A 25 10.82 -11.38 -14.26
CA ASP A 25 12.24 -11.67 -14.18
C ASP A 25 12.72 -11.74 -12.72
N ASP A 26 13.83 -12.43 -12.48
CA ASP A 26 14.34 -12.68 -11.13
C ASP A 26 14.68 -11.39 -10.36
N ARG A 27 15.04 -10.30 -11.05
CA ARG A 27 15.33 -9.03 -10.39
C ARG A 27 14.04 -8.41 -9.87
N LEU A 28 12.95 -8.45 -10.65
CA LEU A 28 11.66 -7.93 -10.21
C LEU A 28 11.11 -8.77 -9.04
N LYS A 29 11.18 -10.11 -9.15
CA LYS A 29 10.79 -11.04 -8.07
C LYS A 29 11.50 -10.76 -6.76
N ARG A 30 12.81 -10.47 -6.80
CA ARG A 30 13.57 -10.10 -5.60
C ARG A 30 12.97 -8.88 -4.88
N TRP A 31 12.56 -7.85 -5.62
CA TRP A 31 11.95 -6.66 -5.02
C TRP A 31 10.54 -6.94 -4.49
N GLN A 32 9.72 -7.66 -5.27
CA GLN A 32 8.37 -8.07 -4.84
C GLN A 32 8.40 -8.88 -3.54
N THR A 33 9.31 -9.85 -3.42
CA THR A 33 9.51 -10.62 -2.19
C THR A 33 9.98 -9.73 -1.05
N GLY A 34 10.98 -8.87 -1.28
CA GLY A 34 11.46 -7.95 -0.26
C GLY A 34 10.35 -7.04 0.29
N ILE A 35 9.49 -6.50 -0.59
CA ILE A 35 8.35 -5.67 -0.19
C ILE A 35 7.43 -6.43 0.78
N LYS A 36 7.05 -7.67 0.44
CA LYS A 36 6.22 -8.54 1.31
C LYS A 36 6.90 -8.87 2.64
N GLU A 37 8.23 -8.92 2.66
CA GLU A 37 9.04 -9.26 3.84
C GLU A 37 9.47 -8.02 4.67
N GLY A 38 8.86 -6.85 4.44
CA GLY A 38 9.15 -5.66 5.26
C GLY A 38 10.34 -4.83 4.79
N LEU A 39 10.65 -4.84 3.48
CA LEU A 39 11.68 -3.98 2.91
C LEU A 39 11.44 -2.52 3.29
N ARG A 40 12.51 -1.84 3.71
CA ARG A 40 12.49 -0.40 4.01
C ARG A 40 12.58 0.39 2.72
N VAL A 41 11.58 1.22 2.46
CA VAL A 41 11.44 2.01 1.23
C VAL A 41 11.36 3.49 1.59
N MET A 42 12.07 4.32 0.83
CA MET A 42 11.91 5.78 0.85
C MET A 42 11.37 6.23 -0.50
N GLU A 43 10.22 6.89 -0.50
CA GLU A 43 9.65 7.48 -1.71
C GLU A 43 9.93 8.99 -1.73
N LEU A 44 10.46 9.48 -2.85
CA LEU A 44 10.76 10.89 -3.08
C LEU A 44 9.73 11.48 -4.04
N GLY A 45 9.10 12.59 -3.65
CA GLY A 45 8.06 13.20 -4.47
C GLY A 45 6.78 12.37 -4.50
N SER A 46 6.33 11.93 -3.31
CA SER A 46 5.19 11.03 -3.13
C SER A 46 3.87 11.58 -3.68
N GLY A 47 3.74 12.90 -3.86
CA GLY A 47 2.51 13.55 -4.27
C GLY A 47 1.37 13.23 -3.31
N VAL A 48 0.44 12.38 -3.75
CA VAL A 48 -0.70 11.91 -2.95
C VAL A 48 -0.39 10.68 -2.08
N GLY A 49 0.81 10.11 -2.18
CA GLY A 49 1.24 8.95 -1.38
C GLY A 49 0.77 7.59 -1.89
N LEU A 50 0.23 7.50 -3.11
CA LEU A 50 -0.35 6.27 -3.65
C LEU A 50 0.64 5.09 -3.66
N VAL A 51 1.86 5.31 -4.15
CA VAL A 51 2.83 4.22 -4.29
C VAL A 51 3.26 3.73 -2.92
N GLY A 52 3.77 4.61 -2.06
CA GLY A 52 4.23 4.19 -0.74
C GLY A 52 3.12 3.65 0.17
N ALA A 53 1.90 4.19 0.13
CA ALA A 53 0.78 3.61 0.87
C ALA A 53 0.45 2.19 0.38
N SER A 54 0.48 1.96 -0.93
CA SER A 54 0.25 0.63 -1.51
C SER A 54 1.38 -0.35 -1.15
N LEU A 55 2.64 0.09 -1.18
CA LEU A 55 3.77 -0.74 -0.77
C LEU A 55 3.69 -1.09 0.73
N ALA A 56 3.27 -0.13 1.56
CA ALA A 56 3.04 -0.37 2.98
C ALA A 56 1.94 -1.42 3.21
N ALA A 57 0.82 -1.31 2.47
CA ALA A 57 -0.27 -2.29 2.53
C ALA A 57 0.16 -3.70 2.09
N VAL A 58 1.14 -3.83 1.19
CA VAL A 58 1.71 -5.15 0.81
C VAL A 58 2.65 -5.72 1.87
N GLY A 59 3.20 -4.88 2.74
CA GLY A 59 4.05 -5.29 3.87
C GLY A 59 5.33 -4.48 4.05
N ALA A 60 5.65 -3.53 3.16
CA ALA A 60 6.88 -2.75 3.27
C ALA A 60 6.84 -1.74 4.42
N GLN A 61 8.03 -1.31 4.88
CA GLN A 61 8.16 -0.20 5.82
C GLN A 61 8.52 1.07 5.04
N VAL A 62 7.57 1.99 4.90
CA VAL A 62 7.70 3.10 3.95
C VAL A 62 7.85 4.45 4.64
N LEU A 63 8.84 5.24 4.20
CA LEU A 63 8.97 6.66 4.48
C LEU A 63 8.58 7.45 3.23
N LEU A 64 7.47 8.18 3.31
CA LEU A 64 6.94 9.05 2.26
C LEU A 64 7.52 10.46 2.41
N THR A 65 7.98 11.08 1.32
CA THR A 65 8.54 12.44 1.35
C THR A 65 8.03 13.30 0.19
N ASP A 66 7.71 14.56 0.48
CA ASP A 66 7.33 15.59 -0.50
C ASP A 66 7.49 16.99 0.15
N LEU A 67 7.08 18.04 -0.56
CA LEU A 67 6.94 19.39 -0.01
C LEU A 67 5.94 19.40 1.15
N PRO A 68 6.12 20.27 2.17
CA PRO A 68 5.24 20.33 3.34
C PRO A 68 3.74 20.40 3.00
N THR A 69 3.37 21.16 1.97
CA THR A 69 1.97 21.30 1.55
C THR A 69 1.36 19.99 1.03
N LEU A 70 2.14 19.08 0.42
CA LEU A 70 1.65 17.77 0.01
C LEU A 70 1.59 16.82 1.21
N VAL A 71 2.57 16.89 2.10
CA VAL A 71 2.58 16.11 3.33
C VAL A 71 1.31 16.37 4.15
N GLU A 72 0.99 17.64 4.40
CA GLU A 72 -0.14 18.06 5.23
C GLU A 72 -1.50 17.85 4.54
N ASN A 73 -1.61 18.14 3.24
CA ASN A 73 -2.90 18.20 2.56
C ASN A 73 -3.22 16.98 1.67
N ALA A 74 -2.28 16.06 1.48
CA ALA A 74 -2.50 14.87 0.66
C ALA A 74 -2.02 13.60 1.35
N ILE A 75 -0.74 13.53 1.75
CA ILE A 75 -0.15 12.29 2.26
C ILE A 75 -0.79 11.89 3.59
N ILE A 76 -0.80 12.77 4.60
CA ILE A 76 -1.37 12.44 5.93
C ILE A 76 -2.84 12.04 5.82
N PRO A 77 -3.74 12.85 5.20
CA PRO A 77 -5.15 12.47 5.07
C PRO A 77 -5.36 11.15 4.32
N ASN A 78 -4.59 10.90 3.25
CA ASN A 78 -4.71 9.65 2.50
C ASN A 78 -4.23 8.45 3.32
N LEU A 79 -3.17 8.58 4.12
CA LEU A 79 -2.74 7.50 5.00
C LEU A 79 -3.81 7.17 6.04
N GLU A 80 -4.41 8.19 6.67
CA GLU A 80 -5.50 8.01 7.64
C GLU A 80 -6.69 7.24 7.02
N LEU A 81 -7.05 7.57 5.77
CA LEU A 81 -8.11 6.86 5.04
C LEU A 81 -7.76 5.39 4.70
N ASN A 82 -6.49 5.01 4.72
CA ASN A 82 -6.03 3.65 4.38
C ASN A 82 -5.54 2.85 5.62
N GLN A 83 -5.75 3.33 6.85
CA GLN A 83 -5.21 2.70 8.07
C GLN A 83 -5.92 1.42 8.54
N ASN A 84 -7.10 1.08 8.00
CA ASN A 84 -7.97 0.01 8.55
C ASN A 84 -8.35 -1.09 7.55
N VAL A 85 -7.53 -1.37 6.54
CA VAL A 85 -7.88 -2.37 5.51
C VAL A 85 -8.03 -3.79 6.10
N ASP A 86 -7.39 -4.08 7.23
CA ASP A 86 -7.38 -5.42 7.85
C ASP A 86 -8.47 -5.63 8.94
N GLN A 87 -9.28 -4.62 9.28
CA GLN A 87 -10.21 -4.72 10.43
C GLN A 87 -11.62 -5.23 10.06
N GLU A 88 -11.98 -5.31 8.77
CA GLU A 88 -13.32 -5.73 8.35
C GLU A 88 -13.48 -7.26 8.18
N GLU A 89 -12.41 -8.03 7.94
CA GLU A 89 -12.49 -9.48 7.73
C GLU A 89 -12.64 -10.28 9.05
N ASP A 90 -12.12 -9.77 10.18
CA ASP A 90 -12.21 -10.45 11.48
C ASP A 90 -13.61 -10.36 12.11
N GLU A 91 -14.36 -9.30 11.83
CA GLU A 91 -15.69 -9.10 12.45
C GLU A 91 -16.76 -10.04 11.86
N ALA A 92 -16.66 -10.38 10.57
CA ALA A 92 -17.60 -11.27 9.88
C ALA A 92 -17.49 -12.74 10.30
N THR A 93 -16.32 -13.17 10.79
CA THR A 93 -16.06 -14.57 11.15
C THR A 93 -16.54 -14.89 12.57
N SER A 94 -16.62 -13.88 13.44
CA SER A 94 -17.03 -14.04 14.85
C SER A 94 -18.55 -14.20 15.07
N ALA A 95 -19.37 -13.91 14.06
CA ALA A 95 -20.83 -13.93 14.16
C ALA A 95 -21.50 -15.29 13.85
N SER A 96 -20.74 -16.31 13.42
CA SER A 96 -21.30 -17.59 12.96
C SER A 96 -21.25 -18.74 13.98
N ASP A 97 -20.61 -18.55 15.14
CA ASP A 97 -20.46 -19.62 16.14
C ASP A 97 -21.47 -19.45 17.29
N SER A 98 -22.72 -19.82 17.03
CA SER A 98 -23.71 -20.10 18.09
C SER A 98 -23.99 -21.61 18.11
N PRO A 99 -23.64 -22.34 19.17
CA PRO A 99 -23.92 -23.77 19.25
C PRO A 99 -25.41 -23.98 19.52
N GLY A 100 -26.08 -24.69 18.62
CA GLY A 100 -27.45 -25.17 18.82
C GLY A 100 -27.53 -26.07 20.05
N VAL A 101 -28.28 -25.64 21.05
CA VAL A 101 -28.61 -26.44 22.24
C VAL A 101 -29.71 -27.44 21.85
N SER A 102 -29.46 -28.71 22.20
CA SER A 102 -30.33 -29.87 21.98
C SER A 102 -31.64 -29.84 22.77
#